data_AF-X0TW56-F1
#
_entry.id   AF-X0TW56-F1
#
_cell.length_a   1.000
_cell.length_b   1.000
_cell.length_c   1.000
_cell.angle_alpha   90.00
_cell.angle_beta   90.00
_cell.angle_gamma   90.00
#
_symmetry.space_group_name_H-M   'P 1'
#
loop_
_entity.id
_entity.type
_entity.pdbx_description
1 polymer ?
#
loop_
_entity_poly.entity_id
_entity_poly.type
_entity_poly.pdbx_seq_one_letter_code
_entity_poly.pdbx_strand_id
1 'polypeptide(L)'
;VSFNSITYDGDFRLLQNVMEEIPNFIIEAQVETAAGEYETYAASAVVVSELVAGDFIYFATAAPAWALYINVGATPNVTASTAIDDLDVWDGSAFTSVTNVEDDSNGCANTGYVSWDRSSPVPKTRAFNNNKNHMYWYRISFDKAMTAGVTLTLSALFYWDINEFGREGKVSTVWKDRGIFTFSRLDRDLYVSKKYKMNVLNGDDSAILSPGDGRYNKTTAMLPFYNELMVFQKEEGSLGGCITLFEGYSPETFGKLVLSTRLGSFSQQSVCIV
;
A
#
# COMPACT_ATOMS: atom_id res chain seq x y z
N VAL A 1 -7.47 -34.57 -36.50
CA VAL A 1 -6.04 -34.49 -36.12
C VAL A 1 -5.99 -34.32 -34.63
N SER A 2 -5.61 -35.35 -33.89
CA SER A 2 -5.42 -35.29 -32.43
C SER A 2 -4.03 -34.74 -32.16
N PHE A 3 -3.92 -33.62 -31.46
CA PHE A 3 -2.65 -33.04 -31.08
C PHE A 3 -2.08 -33.83 -29.89
N ASN A 4 -1.01 -34.61 -30.13
CA ASN A 4 -0.44 -35.54 -29.14
C ASN A 4 0.60 -34.91 -28.19
N SER A 5 0.98 -33.65 -28.38
CA SER A 5 1.71 -32.87 -27.38
C SER A 5 1.73 -31.39 -27.75
N ILE A 6 1.65 -30.53 -26.74
CA ILE A 6 1.93 -29.09 -26.84
C ILE A 6 3.26 -28.89 -26.13
N THR A 7 4.26 -28.39 -26.85
CA THR A 7 5.57 -28.03 -26.29
C THR A 7 5.59 -26.52 -26.14
N TYR A 8 5.73 -26.02 -24.92
CA TYR A 8 5.87 -24.60 -24.62
C TYR A 8 7.35 -24.25 -24.63
N ASP A 9 7.77 -23.42 -25.58
CA ASP A 9 9.16 -22.98 -25.76
C ASP A 9 9.29 -21.53 -25.26
N GLY A 10 9.11 -21.35 -23.95
CA GLY A 10 9.20 -20.06 -23.28
C GLY A 10 9.01 -20.20 -21.78
N ASP A 11 9.69 -19.36 -21.01
CA ASP A 11 9.53 -19.33 -19.56
C ASP A 11 8.07 -19.01 -19.21
N PHE A 12 7.48 -19.83 -18.35
CA PHE A 12 6.18 -19.51 -17.76
C PHE A 12 6.34 -18.20 -16.99
N ARG A 13 5.78 -17.11 -17.53
CA ARG A 13 5.65 -15.88 -16.76
C ARG A 13 4.65 -16.13 -15.65
N LEU A 14 5.11 -15.99 -14.41
CA LEU A 14 4.24 -15.92 -13.24
C LEU A 14 3.15 -14.88 -13.52
N LEU A 15 1.90 -15.31 -13.47
CA LEU A 15 0.76 -14.41 -13.32
C LEU A 15 0.89 -13.81 -11.90
N GLN A 16 1.70 -12.76 -11.78
CA GLN A 16 1.85 -12.01 -10.54
C GLN A 16 0.56 -11.26 -10.25
N ASN A 17 0.09 -11.40 -9.02
CA ASN A 17 -1.11 -10.76 -8.52
C ASN A 17 -0.89 -9.23 -8.53
N VAL A 18 -1.72 -8.48 -9.24
CA VAL A 18 -1.57 -7.02 -9.43
C VAL A 18 -1.81 -6.22 -8.13
N MET A 19 -2.24 -6.89 -7.06
CA MET A 19 -2.34 -6.33 -5.71
C MET A 19 -1.01 -6.40 -4.92
N GLU A 20 0.03 -7.01 -5.48
CA GLU A 20 1.36 -7.09 -4.89
C GLU A 20 2.31 -6.17 -5.70
N GLU A 21 2.85 -5.14 -5.03
CA GLU A 21 3.74 -4.15 -5.66
C GLU A 21 5.07 -4.80 -6.10
N ILE A 22 5.85 -4.10 -6.93
CA ILE A 22 7.31 -4.35 -7.02
C ILE A 22 7.91 -3.94 -5.66
N PRO A 23 8.89 -4.67 -5.09
CA PRO A 23 9.52 -4.28 -3.83
C PRO A 23 9.95 -2.81 -3.90
N ASN A 24 9.42 -2.00 -2.99
CA ASN A 24 9.73 -0.59 -2.91
C ASN A 24 10.69 -0.36 -1.75
N PHE A 25 11.58 0.61 -1.87
CA PHE A 25 12.53 0.88 -0.79
C PHE A 25 11.77 1.27 0.48
N ILE A 26 12.23 0.76 1.62
CA ILE A 26 11.75 1.26 2.92
C ILE A 26 12.10 2.75 3.04
N ILE A 27 11.45 3.47 3.96
CA ILE A 27 11.72 4.90 4.13
C ILE A 27 12.99 5.11 4.95
N GLU A 28 13.10 4.37 6.05
CA GLU A 28 14.26 4.41 6.95
C GLU A 28 14.41 3.08 7.68
N ALA A 29 15.65 2.76 8.03
CA ALA A 29 15.98 1.70 8.97
C ALA A 29 16.67 2.30 10.20
N GLN A 30 16.44 1.74 11.37
CA GLN A 30 17.16 2.05 12.60
C GLN A 30 17.72 0.75 13.18
N VAL A 31 19.03 0.68 13.37
CA VAL A 31 19.70 -0.48 13.96
C VAL A 31 20.01 -0.15 15.40
N GLU A 32 19.58 -1.01 16.33
CA GLU A 32 19.92 -0.88 17.74
C GLU A 32 21.40 -1.22 17.95
N THR A 33 22.15 -0.32 18.60
CA THR A 33 23.58 -0.52 18.93
C THR A 33 23.82 -0.71 20.42
N ALA A 34 22.86 -0.26 21.24
CA ALA A 34 22.76 -0.50 22.67
C ALA A 34 21.31 -0.22 23.09
N ALA A 35 20.91 -0.66 24.29
CA ALA A 35 19.54 -0.48 24.78
C ALA A 35 19.09 1.00 24.73
N GLY A 36 18.20 1.32 23.80
CA GLY A 36 17.68 2.67 23.59
C GLY A 36 18.58 3.61 22.77
N GLU A 37 19.67 3.11 22.18
CA GLU A 37 20.53 3.81 21.23
C GLU A 37 20.40 3.21 19.83
N TYR A 38 20.21 4.09 18.84
CA TYR A 38 19.87 3.69 17.48
C TYR A 38 20.68 4.45 16.45
N GLU A 39 21.20 3.73 15.46
CA GLU A 39 21.79 4.32 14.26
C GLU A 39 20.77 4.31 13.14
N THR A 40 20.51 5.48 12.54
CA THR A 40 19.54 5.63 11.44
C THR A 40 20.23 5.52 10.10
N TYR A 41 19.73 4.64 9.25
CA TYR A 41 20.24 4.34 7.93
C TYR A 41 19.18 4.61 6.86
N ALA A 42 19.65 4.99 5.67
CA ALA A 42 18.83 4.95 4.47
C ALA A 42 18.67 3.51 3.98
N ALA A 43 17.53 3.20 3.35
CA ALA A 43 17.19 1.86 2.85
C ALA A 43 18.25 1.19 1.96
N SER A 44 19.06 2.00 1.26
CA SER A 44 20.06 1.54 0.31
C SER A 44 21.34 1.01 0.96
N ALA A 45 21.65 1.39 2.19
CA ALA A 45 22.90 1.04 2.85
C ALA A 45 22.71 0.97 4.38
N VAL A 46 22.20 -0.16 4.85
CA VAL A 46 22.13 -0.49 6.28
C VAL A 46 23.38 -1.29 6.63
N VAL A 47 24.24 -0.75 7.49
CA VAL A 47 25.44 -1.43 7.94
C VAL A 47 25.18 -1.98 9.34
N VAL A 48 25.30 -3.29 9.50
CA VAL A 48 25.19 -3.96 10.79
C VAL A 48 26.58 -4.06 11.40
N SER A 49 26.84 -3.24 12.41
CA SER A 49 28.16 -3.12 13.02
C SER A 49 28.46 -4.27 13.97
N GLU A 50 27.48 -4.76 14.74
CA GLU A 50 27.54 -5.91 15.65
C GLU A 50 26.16 -6.05 16.35
N LEU A 51 25.20 -6.75 15.73
CA LEU A 51 23.93 -7.07 16.41
C LEU A 51 24.13 -8.29 17.31
N VAL A 52 23.80 -8.18 18.60
CA VAL A 52 23.72 -9.33 19.50
C VAL A 52 22.34 -9.96 19.47
N ALA A 53 22.22 -11.19 20.00
CA ALA A 53 20.93 -11.86 20.11
C ALA A 53 19.98 -11.02 20.99
N GLY A 54 18.79 -10.72 20.47
CA GLY A 54 17.80 -9.87 21.12
C GLY A 54 17.85 -8.39 20.76
N ASP A 55 18.86 -7.94 19.98
CA ASP A 55 18.83 -6.61 19.38
C ASP A 55 17.89 -6.60 18.16
N PHE A 56 17.35 -5.41 17.86
CA PHE A 56 16.37 -5.25 16.79
C PHE A 56 16.88 -4.33 15.67
N ILE A 57 16.58 -4.71 14.43
CA ILE A 57 16.56 -3.79 13.30
C ILE A 57 15.13 -3.32 13.11
N TYR A 58 14.91 -2.01 13.24
CA TYR A 58 13.64 -1.37 12.97
C TYR A 58 13.61 -0.88 11.53
N PHE A 59 12.48 -1.00 10.87
CA PHE A 59 12.28 -0.43 9.54
C PHE A 59 10.91 0.21 9.40
N ALA A 60 10.87 1.34 8.68
CA ALA A 60 9.68 2.13 8.47
C ALA A 60 9.20 2.05 7.03
N THR A 61 7.90 1.88 6.85
CA THR A 61 7.25 1.84 5.54
C THR A 61 6.14 2.90 5.41
N ALA A 62 5.86 3.29 4.17
CA ALA A 62 4.80 4.25 3.85
C ALA A 62 3.39 3.62 3.88
N ALA A 63 3.29 2.30 3.74
CA ALA A 63 2.06 1.54 3.73
C ALA A 63 2.24 0.20 4.48
N PRO A 64 1.15 -0.48 4.88
CA PRO A 64 1.20 -1.83 5.42
C PRO A 64 1.99 -2.78 4.52
N ALA A 65 2.92 -3.54 5.11
CA ALA A 65 3.79 -4.48 4.43
C ALA A 65 3.51 -5.90 4.88
N TRP A 66 3.69 -6.86 3.98
CA TRP A 66 3.51 -8.30 4.25
C TRP A 66 4.77 -9.13 3.91
N ALA A 67 5.74 -8.52 3.24
CA ALA A 67 7.05 -9.11 3.04
C ALA A 67 8.14 -8.04 2.98
N LEU A 68 9.34 -8.44 3.40
CA LEU A 68 10.58 -7.68 3.36
C LEU A 68 11.55 -8.41 2.43
N TYR A 69 11.98 -7.74 1.39
CA TYR A 69 13.08 -8.18 0.55
C TYR A 69 14.39 -7.68 1.15
N ILE A 70 15.25 -8.63 1.52
CA ILE A 70 16.58 -8.36 2.06
C ILE A 70 17.59 -8.70 0.97
N ASN A 71 18.24 -7.66 0.43
CA ASN A 71 19.38 -7.86 -0.46
C ASN A 71 20.67 -7.77 0.36
N VAL A 72 21.32 -8.92 0.50
CA VAL A 72 22.58 -9.07 1.20
C VAL A 72 23.69 -8.71 0.21
N GLY A 73 24.45 -7.66 0.53
CA GLY A 73 25.52 -7.15 -0.32
C GLY A 73 26.74 -8.08 -0.37
N ALA A 74 27.90 -7.49 -0.63
CA ALA A 74 29.16 -8.26 -0.74
C ALA A 74 29.62 -8.89 0.60
N THR A 75 29.00 -8.54 1.72
CA THR A 75 29.32 -9.03 3.07
C THR A 75 28.12 -9.76 3.68
N PRO A 76 27.90 -11.05 3.33
CA PRO A 76 26.82 -11.83 3.92
C PRO A 76 27.11 -12.22 5.36
N ASN A 77 26.04 -12.54 6.10
CA ASN A 77 26.19 -13.12 7.42
C ASN A 77 26.77 -14.54 7.31
N VAL A 78 27.89 -14.80 7.99
CA VAL A 78 28.57 -16.10 7.98
C VAL A 78 28.38 -16.89 9.28
N THR A 79 27.66 -16.31 10.24
CA THR A 79 27.29 -17.03 11.47
C THR A 79 26.38 -18.20 11.12
N ALA A 80 26.81 -19.42 11.46
CA ALA A 80 26.12 -20.63 11.04
C ALA A 80 24.74 -20.77 11.72
N SER A 81 23.73 -21.07 10.89
CA SER A 81 22.36 -21.31 11.31
C SER A 81 21.75 -20.15 12.10
N THR A 82 22.08 -18.90 11.74
CA THR A 82 21.30 -17.75 12.21
C THR A 82 19.90 -17.83 11.61
N ALA A 83 18.89 -17.66 12.45
CA ALA A 83 17.50 -17.58 12.06
C ALA A 83 16.89 -16.29 12.61
N ILE A 84 15.80 -15.85 11.99
CA ILE A 84 14.96 -14.78 12.53
C ILE A 84 14.29 -15.32 13.80
N ASP A 85 14.46 -14.63 14.92
CA ASP A 85 13.90 -15.02 16.22
C ASP A 85 12.50 -14.41 16.38
N ASP A 86 12.41 -13.08 16.28
CA ASP A 86 11.14 -12.35 16.27
C ASP A 86 11.04 -11.40 15.07
N LEU A 87 9.84 -11.33 14.52
CA LEU A 87 9.41 -10.28 13.60
C LEU A 87 8.13 -9.67 14.17
N ASP A 88 8.18 -8.39 14.50
CA ASP A 88 7.06 -7.70 15.14
C ASP A 88 6.62 -6.47 14.35
N VAL A 89 5.35 -6.13 14.51
CA VAL A 89 4.72 -4.94 13.93
C VAL A 89 4.11 -4.08 15.03
N TRP A 90 4.15 -2.76 14.86
CA TRP A 90 3.45 -1.84 15.75
C TRP A 90 1.93 -1.88 15.52
N ASP A 91 1.18 -2.34 16.51
CA ASP A 91 -0.29 -2.48 16.43
C ASP A 91 -1.08 -1.24 16.90
N GLY A 92 -0.37 -0.21 17.36
CA GLY A 92 -0.96 0.99 17.96
C GLY A 92 -0.73 1.10 19.47
N SER A 93 -0.40 -0.01 20.14
CA SER A 93 -0.19 -0.10 21.58
C SER A 93 1.17 -0.69 21.96
N ALA A 94 1.62 -1.72 21.25
CA ALA A 94 2.89 -2.39 21.45
C ALA A 94 3.44 -2.93 20.11
N PHE A 95 4.70 -3.36 20.12
CA PHE A 95 5.20 -4.24 19.07
C PHE A 95 4.69 -5.65 19.36
N THR A 96 3.98 -6.21 18.39
CA THR A 96 3.31 -7.51 18.49
C THR A 96 3.81 -8.41 17.37
N SER A 97 4.12 -9.65 17.69
CA SER A 97 4.70 -10.61 16.74
C SER A 97 3.74 -10.98 15.63
N VAL A 98 4.27 -11.03 14.41
CA VAL A 98 3.55 -11.55 13.24
C VAL A 98 3.55 -13.08 13.25
N THR A 99 2.65 -13.70 12.49
CA THR A 99 2.52 -15.16 12.41
C THR A 99 2.93 -15.69 11.03
N ASN A 100 3.25 -16.99 10.97
CA ASN A 100 3.65 -17.69 9.75
C ASN A 100 4.81 -17.00 9.00
N VAL A 101 5.87 -16.69 9.75
CA VAL A 101 7.09 -16.12 9.16
C VAL A 101 7.78 -17.18 8.31
N GLU A 102 8.02 -16.83 7.05
CA GLU A 102 8.82 -17.60 6.10
C GLU A 102 10.07 -16.78 5.75
N ASP A 103 11.25 -17.38 5.87
CA ASP A 103 12.54 -16.73 5.64
C ASP A 103 13.34 -17.43 4.54
N ASP A 104 13.36 -16.85 3.35
CA ASP A 104 14.22 -17.29 2.25
C ASP A 104 15.63 -16.67 2.30
N SER A 105 15.85 -15.66 3.16
CA SER A 105 17.16 -15.03 3.36
C SER A 105 18.10 -15.87 4.24
N ASN A 106 17.54 -16.84 4.99
CA ASN A 106 18.26 -17.71 5.91
C ASN A 106 19.13 -16.91 6.90
N GLY A 107 18.49 -16.03 7.67
CA GLY A 107 19.18 -15.17 8.64
C GLY A 107 20.18 -14.19 8.01
N CYS A 108 19.82 -13.62 6.85
CA CYS A 108 20.67 -12.75 6.04
C CYS A 108 21.99 -13.39 5.53
N ALA A 109 22.02 -14.72 5.41
CA ALA A 109 23.10 -15.41 4.72
C ALA A 109 22.98 -15.29 3.18
N ASN A 110 21.74 -15.19 2.68
CA ASN A 110 21.41 -15.06 1.27
C ASN A 110 20.45 -13.89 1.03
N THR A 111 20.44 -13.38 -0.20
CA THR A 111 19.40 -12.46 -0.66
C THR A 111 18.08 -13.22 -0.83
N GLY A 112 17.00 -12.71 -0.23
CA GLY A 112 15.72 -13.41 -0.22
C GLY A 112 14.58 -12.57 0.34
N TYR A 113 13.40 -13.15 0.32
CA TYR A 113 12.20 -12.58 0.94
C TYR A 113 12.03 -13.13 2.36
N VAL A 114 11.56 -12.27 3.24
CA VAL A 114 10.98 -12.62 4.53
C VAL A 114 9.52 -12.24 4.47
N SER A 115 8.60 -13.19 4.51
CA SER A 115 7.15 -12.93 4.43
C SER A 115 6.44 -13.38 5.68
N TRP A 116 5.29 -12.78 5.95
CA TRP A 116 4.46 -13.07 7.12
C TRP A 116 2.97 -12.91 6.81
N ASP A 117 2.12 -13.42 7.70
CA ASP A 117 0.67 -13.28 7.53
C ASP A 117 0.22 -11.82 7.73
N ARG A 118 -0.59 -11.34 6.79
CA ARG A 118 -1.21 -10.01 6.81
C ARG A 118 -2.39 -9.91 7.78
N SER A 119 -2.95 -11.04 8.20
CA SER A 119 -4.26 -11.09 8.86
C SER A 119 -4.22 -10.54 10.30
N SER A 120 -3.08 -10.65 10.98
CA SER A 120 -2.86 -10.16 12.34
C SER A 120 -1.36 -10.18 12.67
N PRO A 121 -0.81 -9.14 13.32
CA PRO A 121 -1.48 -7.93 13.85
C PRO A 121 -1.76 -6.86 12.78
N VAL A 122 -2.77 -6.01 13.02
CA VAL A 122 -3.11 -4.91 12.10
C VAL A 122 -2.13 -3.75 12.31
N PRO A 123 -1.29 -3.41 11.30
CA PRO A 123 -0.28 -2.36 11.45
C PRO A 123 -0.93 -0.99 11.65
N LYS A 124 -0.38 -0.20 12.57
CA LYS A 124 -0.76 1.21 12.80
C LYS A 124 0.44 2.12 12.65
N THR A 125 0.17 3.39 12.32
CA THR A 125 1.23 4.38 12.16
C THR A 125 1.65 4.98 13.50
N ARG A 126 2.94 5.19 13.69
CA ARG A 126 3.51 5.85 14.87
C ARG A 126 4.70 6.73 14.49
N ALA A 127 4.91 7.79 15.27
CA ALA A 127 6.17 8.49 15.37
C ALA A 127 7.12 7.73 16.31
N PHE A 128 8.28 7.32 15.82
CA PHE A 128 9.27 6.53 16.56
C PHE A 128 10.56 7.33 16.77
N ASN A 129 11.20 7.18 17.94
CA ASN A 129 12.52 7.77 18.26
C ASN A 129 12.71 9.24 17.83
N ASN A 130 11.82 10.13 18.30
CA ASN A 130 11.81 11.57 17.98
C ASN A 130 11.59 11.95 16.51
N ASN A 131 11.34 10.99 15.61
CA ASN A 131 10.89 11.29 14.26
C ASN A 131 9.47 11.89 14.33
N LYS A 132 9.23 12.98 13.60
CA LYS A 132 7.93 13.65 13.54
C LYS A 132 6.97 12.97 12.58
N ASN A 133 7.46 12.10 11.72
CA ASN A 133 6.65 11.43 10.72
C ASN A 133 6.01 10.17 11.30
N HIS A 134 4.69 10.07 11.13
CA HIS A 134 3.95 8.85 11.46
C HIS A 134 4.09 7.86 10.31
N MET A 135 4.79 6.76 10.56
CA MET A 135 5.03 5.68 9.58
C MET A 135 4.61 4.34 10.17
N TYR A 136 4.50 3.32 9.32
CA TYR A 136 4.31 1.94 9.79
C TYR A 136 5.66 1.37 10.18
N TRP A 137 5.76 0.86 11.40
CA TRP A 137 7.00 0.39 11.98
C TRP A 137 6.96 -1.11 12.22
N TYR A 138 8.05 -1.75 11.84
CA TYR A 138 8.31 -3.16 12.03
C TYR A 138 9.70 -3.31 12.66
N ARG A 139 9.93 -4.42 13.36
CA ARG A 139 11.24 -4.76 13.90
C ARG A 139 11.53 -6.24 13.71
N ILE A 140 12.78 -6.56 13.44
CA ILE A 140 13.28 -7.92 13.23
C ILE A 140 14.47 -8.17 14.15
N SER A 141 14.49 -9.32 14.82
CA SER A 141 15.61 -9.81 15.64
C SER A 141 16.10 -11.17 15.15
N PHE A 142 17.28 -11.56 15.61
CA PHE A 142 17.94 -12.81 15.24
C PHE A 142 18.30 -13.63 16.48
N ASP A 143 18.27 -14.96 16.34
CA ASP A 143 18.51 -15.92 17.43
C ASP A 143 19.98 -15.92 17.92
N LYS A 144 20.87 -15.34 17.11
CA LYS A 144 22.31 -15.30 17.29
C LYS A 144 22.87 -13.96 16.86
N ALA A 145 24.04 -13.65 17.39
CA ALA A 145 24.79 -12.48 16.96
C ALA A 145 25.13 -12.55 15.47
N MET A 146 24.90 -11.44 14.76
CA MET A 146 25.24 -11.31 13.35
C MET A 146 26.74 -11.05 13.17
N THR A 147 27.27 -11.42 12.01
CA THR A 147 28.65 -11.07 11.63
C THR A 147 28.79 -9.55 11.52
N ALA A 148 29.87 -8.98 12.07
CA ALA A 148 30.18 -7.56 11.94
C ALA A 148 30.38 -7.15 10.47
N GLY A 149 29.84 -6.00 10.07
CA GLY A 149 30.02 -5.41 8.74
C GLY A 149 29.08 -5.95 7.66
N VAL A 150 28.01 -6.66 8.04
CA VAL A 150 26.97 -7.07 7.08
C VAL A 150 26.29 -5.83 6.51
N THR A 151 26.26 -5.73 5.18
CA THR A 151 25.61 -4.61 4.48
C THR A 151 24.32 -5.09 3.83
N LEU A 152 23.21 -4.45 4.17
CA LEU A 152 21.87 -4.79 3.71
C LEU A 152 21.27 -3.64 2.90
N THR A 153 20.55 -4.00 1.85
CA THR A 153 19.57 -3.14 1.20
C THR A 153 18.18 -3.70 1.47
N LEU A 154 17.30 -2.88 2.02
CA LEU A 154 15.97 -3.30 2.48
C LEU A 154 14.88 -2.71 1.58
N SER A 155 13.95 -3.55 1.16
CA SER A 155 12.76 -3.15 0.38
C SER A 155 11.54 -3.91 0.89
N ALA A 156 10.37 -3.33 0.87
CA ALA A 156 9.15 -3.94 1.37
C ALA A 156 8.11 -4.13 0.25
N LEU A 157 7.36 -5.21 0.35
CA LEU A 157 6.16 -5.45 -0.45
C LEU A 157 4.95 -4.99 0.35
N PHE A 158 4.23 -4.04 -0.21
CA PHE A 158 3.02 -3.51 0.39
C PHE A 158 1.81 -4.36 0.03
N TYR A 159 0.82 -4.35 0.92
CA TYR A 159 -0.50 -4.87 0.61
C TYR A 159 -1.55 -3.80 0.84
N TRP A 160 -2.67 -4.00 0.17
CA TRP A 160 -3.89 -3.26 0.39
C TRP A 160 -4.99 -4.28 0.71
N ASP A 161 -5.76 -4.06 1.78
CA ASP A 161 -6.88 -4.95 2.05
C ASP A 161 -7.95 -4.74 0.97
N ILE A 162 -8.32 -5.82 0.30
CA ILE A 162 -9.38 -5.80 -0.71
C ILE A 162 -10.73 -5.39 -0.09
N ASN A 163 -10.92 -5.59 1.22
CA ASN A 163 -12.09 -5.12 1.94
C ASN A 163 -12.06 -3.60 2.18
N GLU A 164 -10.89 -2.97 2.20
CA GLU A 164 -10.75 -1.51 2.28
C GLU A 164 -11.04 -0.85 0.92
N PHE A 165 -10.94 -1.59 -0.19
CA PHE A 165 -11.24 -1.11 -1.52
C PHE A 165 -12.71 -0.63 -1.62
N GLY A 166 -12.89 0.69 -1.57
CA GLY A 166 -14.20 1.34 -1.57
C GLY A 166 -14.92 1.39 -0.21
N ARG A 167 -14.26 1.06 0.93
CA ARG A 167 -14.87 1.09 2.28
C ARG A 167 -14.13 1.92 3.31
N GLU A 168 -12.79 1.92 3.33
CA GLU A 168 -11.99 2.71 4.27
C GLU A 168 -11.08 3.70 3.51
N GLY A 169 -11.60 4.91 3.28
CA GLY A 169 -10.84 5.99 2.68
C GLY A 169 -10.62 5.88 1.16
N LYS A 170 -10.59 7.06 0.52
CA LYS A 170 -10.53 7.27 -0.94
C LYS A 170 -11.66 6.58 -1.70
N VAL A 171 -12.73 7.37 -1.88
CA VAL A 171 -13.90 7.01 -2.69
C VAL A 171 -13.42 6.53 -4.05
N SER A 172 -13.71 5.27 -4.36
CA SER A 172 -13.41 4.66 -5.64
C SER A 172 -14.56 3.74 -6.02
N THR A 173 -14.84 3.65 -7.32
CA THR A 173 -15.92 2.81 -7.83
C THR A 173 -15.64 2.37 -9.24
N VAL A 174 -16.40 1.37 -9.70
CA VAL A 174 -16.32 0.85 -11.06
C VAL A 174 -17.48 1.40 -11.86
N TRP A 175 -17.19 2.03 -13.00
CA TRP A 175 -18.21 2.56 -13.89
C TRP A 175 -17.80 2.34 -15.36
N LYS A 176 -18.69 1.73 -16.15
CA LYS A 176 -18.46 1.40 -17.58
C LYS A 176 -17.11 0.71 -17.85
N ASP A 177 -16.81 -0.32 -17.06
CA ASP A 177 -15.57 -1.12 -17.11
C ASP A 177 -14.28 -0.31 -16.87
N ARG A 178 -14.37 0.78 -16.09
CA ARG A 178 -13.26 1.65 -15.68
C ARG A 178 -13.23 1.78 -14.17
N GLY A 179 -12.02 1.88 -13.61
CA GLY A 179 -11.82 2.35 -12.24
C GLY A 179 -11.90 3.87 -12.16
N ILE A 180 -12.66 4.36 -11.19
CA ILE A 180 -12.82 5.79 -10.86
C ILE A 180 -12.20 6.02 -9.49
N PHE A 181 -11.33 7.02 -9.38
CA PHE A 181 -10.57 7.29 -8.15
C PHE A 181 -10.64 8.75 -7.73
N THR A 182 -10.40 8.97 -6.44
CA THR A 182 -10.15 10.30 -5.86
C THR A 182 -8.89 10.24 -5.00
N PHE A 183 -8.07 11.28 -5.03
CA PHE A 183 -6.81 11.32 -4.29
C PHE A 183 -6.87 12.27 -3.10
N SER A 184 -6.09 12.00 -2.05
CA SER A 184 -6.11 12.79 -0.80
C SER A 184 -5.63 14.23 -0.96
N ARG A 185 -4.76 14.50 -1.95
CA ARG A 185 -4.24 15.84 -2.25
C ARG A 185 -5.09 16.61 -3.26
N LEU A 186 -5.89 15.90 -4.05
CA LEU A 186 -6.77 16.42 -5.11
C LEU A 186 -8.13 15.72 -4.94
N ASP A 187 -8.78 16.06 -3.83
CA ASP A 187 -9.94 15.35 -3.27
C ASP A 187 -11.28 15.78 -3.86
N ARG A 188 -11.24 16.77 -4.74
CA ARG A 188 -12.37 17.22 -5.55
C ARG A 188 -12.50 16.42 -6.83
N ASP A 189 -11.40 16.21 -7.54
CA ASP A 189 -11.41 15.72 -8.92
C ASP A 189 -11.43 14.19 -8.96
N LEU A 190 -12.14 13.64 -9.94
CA LEU A 190 -12.28 12.21 -10.19
C LEU A 190 -11.36 11.81 -11.33
N TYR A 191 -10.63 10.73 -11.13
CA TYR A 191 -9.67 10.20 -12.10
C TYR A 191 -10.26 8.94 -12.72
N VAL A 192 -10.52 9.00 -14.02
CA VAL A 192 -11.11 7.92 -14.80
C VAL A 192 -10.02 7.19 -15.55
N SER A 193 -9.89 5.90 -15.25
CA SER A 193 -8.95 5.01 -15.93
C SER A 193 -9.42 4.58 -17.32
N LYS A 194 -8.48 3.98 -18.05
CA LYS A 194 -8.70 3.36 -19.34
C LYS A 194 -9.68 2.18 -19.28
N LYS A 195 -10.47 2.00 -20.34
CA LYS A 195 -11.45 0.90 -20.40
C LYS A 195 -10.76 -0.46 -20.28
N TYR A 196 -11.32 -1.34 -19.45
CA TYR A 196 -10.79 -2.66 -19.13
C TYR A 196 -9.40 -2.66 -18.47
N LYS A 197 -8.87 -1.49 -18.09
CA LYS A 197 -7.53 -1.33 -17.50
C LYS A 197 -7.59 -0.31 -16.37
N MET A 198 -8.12 -0.76 -15.24
CA MET A 198 -8.46 0.07 -14.08
C MET A 198 -7.27 0.85 -13.50
N ASN A 199 -6.03 0.38 -13.71
CA ASN A 199 -4.83 0.97 -13.11
C ASN A 199 -4.11 1.96 -14.04
N VAL A 200 -4.66 2.23 -15.22
CA VAL A 200 -4.03 3.07 -16.24
C VAL A 200 -4.74 4.42 -16.33
N LEU A 201 -4.11 5.46 -15.79
CA LEU A 201 -4.60 6.85 -15.75
C LEU A 201 -3.92 7.76 -16.79
N ASN A 202 -3.49 7.20 -17.92
CA ASN A 202 -2.79 7.93 -18.97
C ASN A 202 -3.29 7.58 -20.39
N GLY A 203 -2.93 8.43 -21.35
CA GLY A 203 -3.34 8.33 -22.75
C GLY A 203 -4.76 8.87 -23.00
N ASP A 204 -5.17 8.84 -24.27
CA ASP A 204 -6.38 9.50 -24.76
C ASP A 204 -7.69 8.89 -24.23
N ASP A 205 -7.63 7.68 -23.67
CA ASP A 205 -8.78 6.96 -23.10
C ASP A 205 -8.86 7.09 -21.56
N SER A 206 -8.25 8.12 -20.99
CA SER A 206 -8.34 8.50 -19.57
C SER A 206 -8.88 9.92 -19.43
N ALA A 207 -9.55 10.24 -18.31
CA ALA A 207 -10.10 11.58 -18.08
C ALA A 207 -10.01 12.01 -16.61
N ILE A 208 -10.02 13.32 -16.41
CA ILE A 208 -10.24 13.94 -15.10
C ILE A 208 -11.59 14.62 -15.14
N LEU A 209 -12.49 14.27 -14.21
CA LEU A 209 -13.82 14.84 -14.09
C LEU A 209 -13.93 15.66 -12.81
N SER A 210 -14.49 16.87 -12.91
CA SER A 210 -14.71 17.73 -11.74
C SER A 210 -16.20 17.78 -11.37
N PRO A 211 -16.61 17.11 -10.27
CA PRO A 211 -17.98 17.10 -9.78
C PRO A 211 -18.37 18.45 -9.15
N GLY A 212 -19.68 18.70 -9.12
CA GLY A 212 -20.26 19.85 -8.44
C GLY A 212 -20.50 21.06 -9.33
N ASP A 213 -21.00 22.09 -8.66
CA ASP A 213 -21.39 23.39 -9.21
C ASP A 213 -20.22 24.40 -9.30
N GLY A 214 -18.99 23.94 -9.06
CA GLY A 214 -17.78 24.76 -9.07
C GLY A 214 -17.27 25.13 -7.68
N ARG A 215 -18.02 24.85 -6.60
CA ARG A 215 -17.52 24.98 -5.23
C ARG A 215 -16.51 23.89 -4.89
N TYR A 216 -15.54 24.22 -4.03
CA TYR A 216 -14.53 23.26 -3.57
C TYR A 216 -15.10 22.38 -2.45
N ASN A 217 -15.95 21.42 -2.83
CA ASN A 217 -16.48 20.41 -1.90
C ASN A 217 -15.78 19.06 -2.16
N LYS A 218 -15.26 18.46 -1.10
CA LYS A 218 -14.58 17.15 -1.16
C LYS A 218 -15.53 16.05 -1.60
N THR A 219 -15.12 15.15 -2.48
CA THR A 219 -15.90 13.95 -2.82
C THR A 219 -15.89 12.94 -1.68
N THR A 220 -17.07 12.52 -1.22
CA THR A 220 -17.27 11.64 -0.05
C THR A 220 -17.92 10.31 -0.38
N ALA A 221 -18.64 10.19 -1.50
CA ALA A 221 -19.18 8.92 -1.99
C ALA A 221 -19.31 8.92 -3.52
N MET A 222 -19.15 7.74 -4.14
CA MET A 222 -19.40 7.51 -5.56
C MET A 222 -20.05 6.15 -5.71
N LEU A 223 -21.18 6.11 -6.41
CA LEU A 223 -21.93 4.88 -6.63
C LEU A 223 -22.44 4.84 -8.08
N PRO A 224 -22.40 3.67 -8.73
CA PRO A 224 -23.05 3.50 -10.01
C PRO A 224 -24.58 3.59 -9.82
N PHE A 225 -25.24 4.36 -10.68
CA PHE A 225 -26.68 4.50 -10.74
C PHE A 225 -27.15 4.11 -12.16
N TYR A 226 -27.65 2.87 -12.31
CA TYR A 226 -27.93 2.28 -13.62
C TYR A 226 -26.69 2.33 -14.53
N ASN A 227 -26.77 3.06 -15.65
CA ASN A 227 -25.68 3.23 -16.61
C ASN A 227 -24.76 4.41 -16.27
N GLU A 228 -25.09 5.19 -15.25
CA GLU A 228 -24.48 6.49 -14.96
C GLU A 228 -23.77 6.48 -13.60
N LEU A 229 -22.99 7.51 -13.30
CA LEU A 229 -22.21 7.61 -12.07
C LEU A 229 -22.76 8.72 -11.20
N MET A 230 -23.18 8.39 -9.99
CA MET A 230 -23.56 9.38 -8.98
C MET A 230 -22.40 9.65 -8.03
N VAL A 231 -22.15 10.94 -7.80
CA VAL A 231 -21.05 11.46 -7.01
C VAL A 231 -21.60 12.40 -5.94
N PHE A 232 -21.24 12.14 -4.70
CA PHE A 232 -21.68 12.90 -3.54
C PHE A 232 -20.48 13.64 -2.97
N GLN A 233 -20.65 14.94 -2.79
CA GLN A 233 -19.66 15.80 -2.15
C GLN A 233 -20.08 16.11 -0.71
N LYS A 234 -19.08 16.35 0.13
CA LYS A 234 -19.24 16.64 1.55
C LYS A 234 -20.15 17.84 1.76
N GLU A 235 -21.04 17.72 2.72
CA GLU A 235 -21.76 18.87 3.25
C GLU A 235 -20.82 19.66 4.16
N GLU A 236 -20.33 20.80 3.70
CA GLU A 236 -19.55 21.76 4.49
C GLU A 236 -20.13 23.17 4.37
N GLY A 237 -20.25 23.87 5.52
CA GLY A 237 -20.72 25.25 5.58
C GLY A 237 -22.24 25.44 5.47
N SER A 238 -22.67 26.70 5.37
CA SER A 238 -24.09 27.12 5.38
C SER A 238 -24.84 26.84 4.06
N LEU A 239 -24.12 26.47 3.01
CA LEU A 239 -24.67 26.27 1.66
C LEU A 239 -24.81 24.78 1.29
N GLY A 240 -24.46 23.85 2.19
CA GLY A 240 -24.64 22.41 2.03
C GLY A 240 -23.69 21.73 1.04
N GLY A 241 -23.93 20.44 0.79
CA GLY A 241 -23.15 19.62 -0.15
C GLY A 241 -23.71 19.63 -1.57
N CYS A 242 -23.18 18.76 -2.42
CA CYS A 242 -23.60 18.64 -3.81
C CYS A 242 -23.74 17.17 -4.24
N ILE A 243 -24.70 16.90 -5.12
CA ILE A 243 -24.85 15.62 -5.81
C ILE A 243 -24.71 15.88 -7.30
N THR A 244 -23.79 15.17 -7.94
CA THR A 244 -23.52 15.25 -9.38
C THR A 244 -23.71 13.89 -10.01
N LEU A 245 -24.41 13.86 -11.14
CA LEU A 245 -24.51 12.71 -12.01
C LEU A 245 -23.57 12.92 -13.19
N PHE A 246 -22.79 11.90 -13.54
CA PHE A 246 -22.02 11.86 -14.78
C PHE A 246 -22.64 10.89 -15.75
N GLU A 247 -22.81 11.36 -16.99
CA GLU A 247 -23.40 10.61 -18.09
C GLU A 247 -22.45 10.55 -19.29
N GLY A 248 -22.59 9.57 -20.18
CA GLY A 248 -21.81 9.49 -21.44
C GLY A 248 -21.24 8.11 -21.72
N TYR A 249 -20.42 7.95 -22.76
CA TYR A 249 -19.92 6.63 -23.20
C TYR A 249 -18.39 6.49 -23.15
N SER A 250 -17.68 7.61 -23.24
CA SER A 250 -16.23 7.69 -23.31
C SER A 250 -15.72 8.93 -22.56
N PRO A 251 -14.44 8.98 -22.18
CA PRO A 251 -13.77 10.14 -21.60
C PRO A 251 -14.10 11.47 -22.28
N GLU A 252 -14.18 11.47 -23.62
CA GLU A 252 -14.49 12.64 -24.44
C GLU A 252 -15.97 13.09 -24.38
N THR A 253 -16.87 12.17 -24.01
CA THR A 253 -18.32 12.38 -24.01
C THR A 253 -18.91 12.43 -22.61
N PHE A 254 -18.09 12.35 -21.56
CA PHE A 254 -18.57 12.45 -20.19
C PHE A 254 -19.11 13.85 -19.89
N GLY A 255 -20.43 13.93 -19.79
CA GLY A 255 -21.17 15.12 -19.37
C GLY A 255 -21.45 15.07 -17.87
N LYS A 256 -21.55 16.25 -17.26
CA LYS A 256 -21.96 16.39 -15.86
C LYS A 256 -23.33 17.04 -15.75
N LEU A 257 -24.15 16.52 -14.85
CA LEU A 257 -25.44 17.08 -14.47
C LEU A 257 -25.46 17.24 -12.94
N VAL A 258 -25.64 18.47 -12.46
CA VAL A 258 -25.74 18.73 -11.02
C VAL A 258 -27.19 18.51 -10.60
N LEU A 259 -27.43 17.48 -9.80
CA LEU A 259 -28.76 17.11 -9.32
C LEU A 259 -29.17 17.91 -8.07
N SER A 260 -28.20 18.24 -7.23
CA SER A 260 -28.43 19.05 -6.04
C SER A 260 -27.20 19.90 -5.73
N THR A 261 -27.44 21.14 -5.32
CA THR A 261 -26.44 22.10 -4.83
C THR A 261 -26.57 22.36 -3.33
N ARG A 262 -27.39 21.59 -2.62
CA ARG A 262 -27.60 21.76 -1.17
C ARG A 262 -27.47 20.48 -0.37
N LEU A 263 -27.77 19.35 -1.00
CA LEU A 263 -27.71 18.03 -0.39
C LEU A 263 -26.43 17.35 -0.85
N GLY A 264 -25.74 16.70 0.08
CA GLY A 264 -24.54 15.90 -0.16
C GLY A 264 -24.52 14.67 0.74
N SER A 265 -23.33 14.21 1.10
CA SER A 265 -23.18 13.14 2.09
C SER A 265 -21.94 13.34 2.95
N PHE A 266 -22.01 12.88 4.20
CA PHE A 266 -20.89 12.91 5.14
C PHE A 266 -19.92 11.74 4.95
N SER A 267 -20.40 10.61 4.40
CA SER A 267 -19.58 9.42 4.17
C SER A 267 -20.19 8.51 3.10
N GLN A 268 -19.37 7.64 2.52
CA GLN A 268 -19.85 6.59 1.60
C GLN A 268 -20.80 5.60 2.28
N GLN A 269 -20.66 5.38 3.60
CA GLN A 269 -21.54 4.50 4.38
C GLN A 269 -22.93 5.09 4.61
N SER A 270 -23.09 6.40 4.45
CA SER A 270 -24.35 7.11 4.66
C SER A 270 -25.24 7.14 3.41
N VAL A 271 -24.79 6.54 2.30
CA VAL A 271 -25.49 6.57 1.01
C VAL A 271 -25.85 5.16 0.58
N CYS A 272 -27.14 4.95 0.32
CA CYS A 272 -27.66 3.76 -0.35
C CYS A 272 -28.52 4.22 -1.53
N ILE A 273 -28.28 3.62 -2.70
CA ILE A 273 -29.13 3.77 -3.87
C ILE A 273 -30.02 2.53 -3.93
N VAL A 274 -31.34 2.73 -3.93
CA VAL A 274 -32.37 1.67 -4.00
C VAL A 274 -33.03 1.69 -5.35
#